data_AF-A0A6H0IWU4-F1
#
_entry.id   AF-A0A6H0IWU4-F1
#
_cell.length_a   1.000
_cell.length_b   1.000
_cell.length_c   1.000
_cell.angle_alpha   90.00
_cell.angle_beta   90.00
_cell.angle_gamma   90.00
#
_symmetry.space_group_name_H-M   'P 1'
#
loop_
_entity.id
_entity.type
_entity.pdbx_description
1 polymer ?
#
loop_
_entity_poly.entity_id
_entity_poly.type
_entity_poly.pdbx_seq_one_letter_code
_entity_poly.pdbx_strand_id
1 'polypeptide(L)'
;MMVVPARLLRGRTAWSPRRLDAHHLRVDVDSGTVVVTERGGNNSRWTLTNWLRHPWLVVLYLEVGGSHAMVVLAPDSVDRRDHRRLRYLLGVRTVGPDSEAVSG
;
A
#
# COMPACT_ATOMS: atom_id res chain seq x y z
N MET A 1 21.50 32.45 4.33
CA MET A 1 20.32 31.58 4.57
C MET A 1 19.35 31.84 3.43
N MET A 2 19.36 30.99 2.40
CA MET A 2 18.66 31.24 1.14
C MET A 2 17.27 30.60 1.21
N VAL A 3 16.23 31.42 1.24
CA VAL A 3 14.83 30.98 1.18
C VAL A 3 14.45 30.91 -0.30
N VAL A 4 14.22 29.71 -0.80
CA VAL A 4 13.73 29.49 -2.18
C VAL A 4 12.19 29.53 -2.16
N PRO A 5 11.54 30.39 -2.96
CA PRO A 5 10.09 30.56 -2.92
C PRO A 5 9.38 29.40 -3.62
N ALA A 6 8.45 28.77 -2.91
CA ALA A 6 7.54 27.78 -3.47
C ALA A 6 6.50 28.47 -4.38
N ARG A 7 6.74 28.48 -5.69
CA ARG A 7 5.68 28.72 -6.67
C ARG A 7 5.77 27.70 -7.81
N LEU A 8 4.58 27.24 -8.21
CA LEU A 8 4.25 26.38 -9.35
C LEU A 8 4.42 24.87 -9.15
N LEU A 9 3.42 24.27 -8.49
CA LEU A 9 2.77 23.04 -8.99
C LEU A 9 1.25 23.14 -8.71
N ARG A 10 0.52 23.79 -9.63
CA ARG A 10 -0.94 23.59 -9.74
C ARG A 10 -1.16 22.17 -10.27
N GLY A 11 -2.06 21.41 -9.63
CA GLY A 11 -2.62 20.18 -10.20
C GLY A 11 -1.94 18.89 -9.77
N ARG A 12 -1.92 18.61 -8.46
CA ARG A 12 -1.88 17.25 -7.91
C ARG A 12 -2.31 17.37 -6.47
N THR A 13 -3.42 16.74 -6.10
CA THR A 13 -3.78 16.54 -4.69
C THR A 13 -2.52 16.08 -3.97
N ALA A 14 -2.08 16.85 -2.96
CA ALA A 14 -0.83 16.58 -2.26
C ALA A 14 -0.91 15.17 -1.67
N TRP A 15 -0.28 14.20 -2.32
CA TRP A 15 -0.26 12.81 -1.88
C TRP A 15 0.49 12.75 -0.55
N SER A 16 -0.27 12.74 0.54
CA SER A 16 0.23 12.69 1.91
C SER A 16 -0.39 11.46 2.58
N PRO A 17 0.19 10.26 2.39
CA PRO A 17 -0.37 9.05 2.95
C PRO A 17 -0.38 9.12 4.48
N ARG A 18 -1.52 8.77 5.09
CA ARG A 18 -1.60 8.64 6.55
C ARG A 18 -0.72 7.48 7.00
N ARG A 19 0.14 7.70 8.00
CA ARG A 19 0.89 6.62 8.65
C ARG A 19 -0.03 5.88 9.62
N LEU A 20 -0.15 4.57 9.45
CA LEU A 20 -0.89 3.70 10.37
C LEU A 20 0.08 3.04 11.35
N ASP A 21 -0.21 3.13 12.65
CA ASP A 21 0.53 2.41 13.69
C ASP A 21 -0.07 1.01 13.86
N ALA A 22 0.36 0.11 12.98
CA ALA A 22 -0.12 -1.26 12.91
C ALA A 22 0.78 -2.20 13.71
N HIS A 23 0.17 -3.16 14.41
CA HIS A 23 0.91 -4.24 15.08
C HIS A 23 0.63 -5.62 14.46
N HIS A 24 -0.43 -5.74 13.66
CA HIS A 24 -0.75 -6.96 12.93
C HIS A 24 -1.28 -6.63 11.53
N LEU A 25 -0.96 -7.52 10.59
CA LEU A 25 -1.38 -7.44 9.20
C LEU A 25 -1.91 -8.80 8.75
N ARG A 26 -3.04 -8.80 8.06
CA ARG A 26 -3.57 -9.98 7.39
C ARG A 26 -3.83 -9.69 5.92
N VAL A 27 -3.27 -10.52 5.06
CA VAL A 27 -3.50 -10.45 3.61
C VAL A 27 -4.65 -11.37 3.23
N ASP A 28 -5.72 -10.78 2.70
CA ASP A 28 -6.90 -11.52 2.21
C ASP A 28 -6.90 -11.49 0.68
N VAL A 29 -6.48 -12.61 0.10
CA VAL A 29 -6.34 -12.75 -1.35
C VAL A 29 -7.69 -12.82 -2.05
N ASP A 30 -8.68 -13.45 -1.40
CA ASP A 30 -9.98 -13.73 -2.02
C ASP A 30 -10.77 -12.42 -2.20
N SER A 31 -10.68 -11.52 -1.23
CA SER A 31 -11.28 -10.17 -1.33
C SER A 31 -10.39 -9.14 -2.03
N GLY A 32 -9.14 -9.47 -2.35
CA GLY A 32 -8.21 -8.52 -2.93
C GLY A 32 -7.69 -7.45 -1.95
N THR A 33 -7.86 -7.67 -0.64
CA THR A 33 -7.61 -6.64 0.39
C THR A 33 -6.52 -7.02 1.39
N VAL A 34 -6.00 -5.98 2.05
CA VAL A 34 -5.10 -6.07 3.19
C VAL A 34 -5.86 -5.53 4.40
N VAL A 35 -5.99 -6.35 5.43
CA VAL A 35 -6.56 -5.96 6.72
C VAL A 35 -5.43 -5.51 7.63
N VAL A 36 -5.52 -4.26 8.06
CA VAL A 36 -4.57 -3.66 9.01
C VAL A 36 -5.22 -3.58 10.37
N THR A 37 -4.58 -4.15 11.38
CA THR A 37 -4.98 -4.01 12.77
C THR A 37 -4.11 -2.95 13.44
N GLU A 38 -4.70 -1.78 13.71
CA GLU A 38 -4.04 -0.69 14.43
C GLU A 38 -3.86 -1.06 15.90
N ARG A 39 -2.88 -0.47 16.60
CA ARG A 39 -2.64 -0.72 18.05
C ARG A 39 -3.87 -0.53 18.95
N GLY A 40 -4.84 0.27 18.53
CA GLY A 40 -6.12 0.43 19.24
C GLY A 40 -7.12 -0.72 19.06
N GLY A 41 -6.77 -1.79 18.33
CA GLY A 41 -7.67 -2.92 18.03
C GLY A 41 -8.61 -2.68 16.84
N ASN A 42 -8.54 -1.50 16.22
CA ASN A 42 -9.33 -1.18 15.04
C ASN A 42 -8.80 -1.91 13.82
N ASN A 43 -9.70 -2.62 13.13
CA ASN A 43 -9.41 -3.30 11.87
C ASN A 43 -9.92 -2.46 10.71
N SER A 44 -9.03 -2.14 9.77
CA SER A 44 -9.36 -1.42 8.55
C SER A 44 -8.99 -2.25 7.33
N ARG A 45 -9.88 -2.31 6.33
CA ARG A 45 -9.62 -2.97 5.05
C ARG A 45 -9.09 -1.97 4.04
N TRP A 46 -8.01 -2.33 3.36
CA TRP A 46 -7.35 -1.50 2.39
C TRP A 46 -7.02 -2.30 1.14
N THR A 47 -6.90 -1.61 0.00
CA THR A 47 -6.35 -2.18 -1.22
C THR A 47 -4.85 -1.95 -1.25
N LEU A 48 -4.07 -2.98 -1.56
CA LEU A 48 -2.63 -2.83 -1.77
C LEU A 48 -2.37 -2.13 -3.10
N THR A 49 -1.63 -1.02 -3.07
CA THR A 49 -1.22 -0.28 -4.29
C THR A 49 0.22 -0.56 -4.66
N ASN A 50 1.10 -0.68 -3.66
CA ASN A 50 2.50 -1.04 -3.84
C ASN A 50 3.06 -1.55 -2.52
N TRP A 51 4.24 -2.16 -2.55
CA TRP A 51 5.00 -2.44 -1.35
C TRP A 51 6.50 -2.49 -1.61
N LEU A 52 7.28 -2.09 -0.62
CA LEU A 52 8.73 -2.10 -0.63
C LEU A 52 9.23 -3.07 0.44
N ARG A 53 10.14 -3.96 0.05
CA ARG A 53 10.87 -4.81 0.98
C ARG A 53 12.30 -4.29 1.11
N HIS A 54 12.68 -3.89 2.32
CA HIS A 54 14.04 -3.55 2.70
C HIS A 54 14.57 -4.60 3.70
N PRO A 55 15.88 -4.85 3.79
CA PRO A 55 16.44 -5.74 4.81
C PRO A 55 16.05 -5.42 6.26
N TRP A 56 15.63 -4.18 6.54
CA TRP A 56 15.33 -3.70 7.90
C TRP A 56 13.87 -3.32 8.13
N LEU A 57 13.03 -3.34 7.08
CA LEU A 57 11.63 -2.96 7.19
C LEU A 57 10.84 -3.41 5.96
N VAL A 58 9.52 -3.49 6.12
CA VAL A 58 8.57 -3.65 5.01
C VAL A 58 7.64 -2.45 5.01
N VAL A 59 7.49 -1.81 3.86
CA VAL A 59 6.54 -0.69 3.67
C VAL A 59 5.41 -1.16 2.78
N LEU A 60 4.17 -1.01 3.22
CA LEU A 60 2.98 -1.23 2.41
C LEU A 60 2.35 0.12 2.08
N TYR A 61 2.01 0.31 0.81
CA TYR A 61 1.22 1.43 0.32
C TYR A 61 -0.19 0.95 0.07
N LEU A 62 -1.14 1.63 0.70
CA LEU A 62 -2.51 1.20 0.84
C LEU A 62 -3.46 2.29 0.36
N GLU A 63 -4.61 1.90 -0.16
CA GLU A 63 -5.67 2.82 -0.60
C GLU A 63 -7.06 2.31 -0.25
N VAL A 64 -7.95 3.21 0.15
CA VAL A 64 -9.39 2.94 0.26
C VAL A 64 -10.17 4.18 -0.17
N GLY A 65 -10.96 4.08 -1.23
CA GLY A 65 -11.82 5.18 -1.71
C GLY A 65 -11.09 6.52 -1.90
N GLY A 66 -9.89 6.51 -2.51
CA GLY A 66 -9.07 7.70 -2.72
C GLY A 66 -8.28 8.19 -1.50
N SER A 67 -8.46 7.57 -0.33
CA SER A 67 -7.60 7.78 0.83
C SER A 67 -6.37 6.90 0.74
N HIS A 68 -5.18 7.45 0.99
CA HIS A 68 -3.93 6.69 0.95
C HIS A 68 -3.35 6.53 2.35
N ALA A 69 -2.77 5.35 2.60
CA ALA A 69 -2.08 5.05 3.84
C ALA A 69 -0.75 4.35 3.59
N MET A 70 0.14 4.48 4.57
CA MET A 70 1.41 3.79 4.62
C MET A 70 1.52 3.03 5.93
N VAL A 71 1.90 1.76 5.84
CA VAL A 71 2.24 0.92 6.99
C VAL A 71 3.71 0.56 6.91
N VAL A 72 4.45 0.77 8.00
CA VAL A 72 5.85 0.34 8.13
C VAL A 72 5.89 -0.76 9.16
N LEU A 73 6.37 -1.93 8.75
CA LEU A 73 6.48 -3.13 9.57
C LEU A 73 7.94 -3.52 9.78
N ALA A 74 8.19 -4.27 10.84
CA ALA A 74 9.46 -4.96 11.03
C ALA A 74 9.67 -5.98 9.89
N PRO A 75 10.92 -6.30 9.53
CA PRO A 75 11.23 -7.16 8.39
C PRO A 75 10.64 -8.58 8.55
N ASP A 76 10.48 -9.04 9.80
CA ASP A 76 9.98 -10.38 10.13
C ASP A 76 8.45 -10.42 10.29
N SER A 77 7.77 -9.28 10.24
CA SER A 77 6.30 -9.21 10.35
C SER A 77 5.57 -9.69 9.09
N VAL A 78 6.29 -9.85 7.97
CA VAL A 78 5.74 -10.36 6.71
C VAL A 78 6.51 -11.61 6.34
N ASP A 79 5.86 -12.76 6.49
CA ASP A 79 6.48 -14.03 6.20
C ASP A 79 6.54 -14.32 4.68
N ARG A 80 7.13 -15.46 4.31
CA ARG A 80 7.22 -15.89 2.90
C ARG A 80 5.86 -16.11 2.25
N ARG A 81 4.84 -16.53 3.01
CA ARG A 81 3.49 -16.77 2.50
C ARG A 81 2.80 -15.45 2.20
N ASP A 82 2.88 -14.49 3.10
CA ASP A 82 2.32 -13.16 2.93
C ASP A 82 3.03 -12.41 1.80
N HIS A 83 4.35 -12.55 1.65
CA HIS A 83 5.06 -12.04 0.46
C HIS A 83 4.53 -12.59 -0.87
N ARG A 84 4.18 -13.87 -0.94
CA ARG A 84 3.59 -14.45 -2.16
C ARG A 84 2.20 -13.89 -2.40
N ARG A 85 1.40 -13.74 -1.35
CA ARG A 85 0.06 -13.15 -1.42
C ARG A 85 0.08 -11.68 -1.85
N LEU A 86 0.97 -10.86 -1.29
CA LEU A 86 1.14 -9.45 -1.69
C LEU A 86 1.55 -9.34 -3.16
N ARG A 87 2.47 -10.19 -3.63
CA ARG A 87 2.81 -10.27 -5.06
C ARG A 87 1.61 -10.64 -5.92
N TYR A 88 0.83 -11.64 -5.51
CA TYR A 88 -0.37 -12.05 -6.22
C TYR A 88 -1.40 -10.91 -6.29
N LEU A 89 -1.64 -10.20 -5.20
CA LEU A 89 -2.55 -9.05 -5.17
C LEU A 89 -2.15 -7.95 -6.16
N LEU A 90 -0.85 -7.63 -6.26
CA LEU A 90 -0.37 -6.67 -7.25
C LEU A 90 -0.51 -7.21 -8.69
N GLY A 91 -0.18 -8.49 -8.89
CA GLY A 91 -0.31 -9.16 -10.19
C GLY A 91 -1.74 -9.19 -10.70
N VAL A 92 -2.72 -9.49 -9.84
CA VAL A 92 -4.14 -9.47 -10.21
C VAL A 92 -4.61 -8.06 -10.53
N ARG A 93 -4.12 -7.02 -9.83
CA ARG A 93 -4.44 -5.63 -10.20
C ARG A 93 -3.86 -5.22 -11.55
N THR A 94 -2.67 -5.70 -11.91
CA THR A 94 -2.12 -5.46 -13.25
C THR A 94 -2.85 -6.24 -14.35
N VAL A 95 -3.53 -7.34 -13.99
CA VAL A 95 -4.27 -8.22 -14.90
C VAL A 95 -5.80 -8.00 -14.77
N GLY A 96 -6.22 -6.90 -14.13
CA GLY A 96 -7.63 -6.48 -14.12
C GLY A 96 -8.15 -6.22 -15.54
N PRO A 97 -9.47 -6.14 -15.75
CA PRO A 97 -10.14 -6.25 -17.06
C PRO A 97 -9.73 -5.21 -18.13
N ASP A 98 -8.86 -4.26 -17.81
CA ASP A 98 -8.18 -3.38 -18.78
C ASP A 98 -7.00 -4.04 -19.52
N SER A 99 -6.76 -5.35 -19.32
CA SER A 99 -5.76 -6.10 -20.12
C SER A 99 -6.28 -6.52 -21.50
N GLU A 100 -7.50 -6.17 -21.90
CA GLU A 100 -7.92 -6.11 -23.32
C GLU A 100 -7.58 -4.73 -23.93
N ALA A 101 -6.32 -4.32 -23.80
CA ALA A 101 -5.78 -3.28 -24.66
C ALA A 101 -4.43 -3.75 -25.18
N VAL A 102 -4.41 -3.99 -26.49
CA VAL A 102 -3.24 -4.28 -27.34
C VAL A 102 -2.86 -5.76 -27.42
N SER A 103 -3.44 -6.43 -28.40
CA SER A 103 -2.65 -7.14 -29.43
C SER A 103 -3.54 -7.60 -30.59
N GLY A 104 -3.25 -7.07 -31.79
CA GLY A 104 -3.42 -7.73 -33.09
C GLY A 104 -4.80 -7.73 -33.70
#